data_AF-A0A096B860-F1
#
_entry.id   AF-A0A096B860-F1
#
_cell.length_a   1.000
_cell.length_b   1.000
_cell.length_c   1.000
_cell.angle_alpha   90.00
_cell.angle_beta   90.00
_cell.angle_gamma   90.00
#
_symmetry.space_group_name_H-M   'P 1'
#
loop_
_entity.id
_entity.type
_entity.pdbx_description
1 polymer ?
#
loop_
_entity_poly.entity_id
_entity_poly.type
_entity_poly.pdbx_seq_one_letter_code
_entity_poly.pdbx_strand_id
1 'polypeptide(L)'
;MKSSCKIYSFLRAVRGNWRNAIFVSCDCGDCMCGRATPCSGFLLAVDECGQIMLLPAEDIQRLSGETVDSSECIAILSRRAFDAAFSKYIEWHTPDPSACALRQLSLDPGCN
;
A
#
# COMPACT_ATOMS: atom_id res chain seq x y z
N MET A 1 17.43 5.84 -17.89
CA MET A 1 16.13 5.13 -17.93
C MET A 1 15.15 5.98 -17.14
N LYS A 2 14.05 6.47 -17.75
CA LYS A 2 13.04 7.27 -17.03
C LYS A 2 12.43 6.38 -15.95
N SER A 3 12.53 6.77 -14.68
CA SER A 3 11.92 6.03 -13.58
C SER A 3 10.43 5.94 -13.88
N SER A 4 9.94 4.73 -14.11
CA SER A 4 8.53 4.51 -14.42
C SER A 4 7.73 4.93 -13.20
N CYS A 5 6.76 5.82 -13.37
CA CYS A 5 5.98 6.34 -12.26
C CYS A 5 5.28 5.18 -11.54
N LYS A 6 5.58 4.95 -10.25
CA LYS A 6 5.13 3.73 -9.57
C LYS A 6 3.60 3.64 -9.43
N ILE A 7 2.91 4.78 -9.46
CA ILE A 7 1.44 4.84 -9.54
C ILE A 7 0.91 4.19 -10.82
N TYR A 8 1.57 4.34 -11.96
CA TYR A 8 1.13 3.72 -13.20
C TYR A 8 1.24 2.19 -13.13
N SER A 9 2.32 1.69 -12.54
CA SER A 9 2.48 0.24 -12.31
C SER A 9 1.38 -0.29 -11.40
N PHE A 10 1.07 0.42 -10.31
CA PHE A 10 -0.05 0.07 -9.43
C PHE A 10 -1.38 0.05 -10.18
N LEU A 11 -1.72 1.14 -10.88
CA LEU A 11 -2.96 1.23 -11.66
C LEU A 11 -3.07 0.14 -12.72
N ARG A 12 -1.96 -0.23 -13.37
CA ARG A 12 -1.95 -1.34 -14.33
C ARG A 12 -2.31 -2.67 -13.66
N ALA A 13 -1.76 -2.96 -12.48
CA ALA A 13 -2.08 -4.18 -11.73
C ALA A 13 -3.54 -4.24 -11.26
N VAL A 14 -4.13 -3.11 -10.91
CA VAL A 14 -5.56 -3.03 -10.52
C VAL A 14 -6.49 -2.74 -11.69
N ARG A 15 -6.01 -2.89 -12.94
CA ARG A 15 -6.79 -2.67 -14.18
C ARG A 15 -7.45 -1.29 -14.26
N GLY A 16 -6.74 -0.27 -13.78
CA GLY A 16 -7.17 1.13 -13.80
C GLY A 16 -8.21 1.50 -12.76
N ASN A 17 -8.63 0.57 -11.89
CA ASN A 17 -9.62 0.83 -10.85
C ASN A 17 -9.09 0.38 -9.49
N TRP A 18 -8.83 1.35 -8.60
CA TRP A 18 -8.30 1.08 -7.27
C TRP A 18 -9.21 0.18 -6.42
N ARG A 19 -10.51 0.11 -6.72
CA ARG A 19 -11.46 -0.80 -6.07
C ARG A 19 -11.12 -2.29 -6.27
N ASN A 20 -10.30 -2.62 -7.27
CA ASN A 20 -9.79 -3.98 -7.46
C ASN A 20 -8.61 -4.33 -6.53
N ALA A 21 -8.10 -3.39 -5.74
CA ALA A 21 -7.06 -3.64 -4.76
C ALA A 21 -7.63 -4.25 -3.48
N ILE A 22 -6.78 -4.95 -2.73
CA ILE A 22 -7.09 -5.37 -1.37
C ILE A 22 -6.74 -4.20 -0.44
N PHE A 23 -7.68 -3.73 0.37
CA PHE A 23 -7.37 -2.71 1.37
C PHE A 23 -6.66 -3.35 2.57
N VAL A 24 -5.49 -2.85 2.94
CA VAL A 24 -4.76 -3.26 4.14
C VAL A 24 -4.96 -2.20 5.21
N SER A 25 -5.70 -2.54 6.26
CA SER A 25 -5.84 -1.67 7.43
C SER A 25 -4.54 -1.69 8.23
N CYS A 26 -4.13 -0.54 8.77
CA CYS A 26 -2.98 -0.52 9.67
C CYS A 26 -3.34 -0.99 11.10
N ASP A 27 -4.64 -1.05 11.47
CA ASP A 27 -5.20 -1.49 12.77
C ASP A 27 -4.53 -0.92 14.02
N CYS A 28 -3.87 0.21 13.81
CA CYS A 28 -2.89 0.74 14.71
C CYS A 28 -3.48 2.06 15.23
N GLY A 29 -4.33 1.95 16.26
CA GLY A 29 -5.16 3.07 16.76
C GLY A 29 -4.38 4.38 16.98
N ASP A 30 -3.09 4.28 17.29
CA ASP A 30 -2.17 5.42 17.47
C ASP A 30 -0.86 5.29 16.65
N CYS A 31 -0.78 4.42 15.61
CA CYS A 31 0.45 4.41 14.79
C CYS A 31 0.48 5.66 13.94
N MET A 32 1.30 6.57 14.43
CA MET A 32 1.86 7.61 13.62
C MET A 32 2.73 7.04 12.51
N CYS A 33 3.31 5.84 12.67
CA CYS A 33 4.19 5.23 11.66
C CYS A 33 5.26 6.24 11.16
N GLY A 34 5.66 7.17 12.04
CA GLY A 34 6.48 8.34 11.75
C GLY A 34 5.80 9.52 11.03
N ARG A 35 4.50 9.76 11.23
CA ARG A 35 3.68 10.85 10.67
C ARG A 35 2.93 11.62 11.76
N ALA A 36 2.41 12.79 11.41
CA ALA A 36 1.62 13.63 12.32
C ALA A 36 0.14 13.21 12.41
N THR A 37 -0.35 12.42 11.44
CA THR A 37 -1.75 11.99 11.32
C THR A 37 -1.88 10.47 11.32
N PRO A 38 -3.02 9.92 11.76
CA PRO A 38 -3.29 8.49 11.70
C PRO A 38 -3.18 7.94 10.27
N CYS A 39 -2.72 6.70 10.15
CA CYS A 39 -2.60 6.02 8.86
C CYS A 39 -3.98 5.74 8.25
N SER A 40 -4.20 6.23 7.02
CA SER A 40 -5.43 6.00 6.22
C SER A 40 -5.53 4.59 5.61
N GLY A 41 -4.54 3.72 5.88
CA GLY A 41 -4.43 2.39 5.29
C GLY A 41 -3.71 2.39 3.95
N PHE A 42 -3.62 1.21 3.34
CA PHE A 42 -2.90 1.00 2.09
C PHE A 42 -3.75 0.17 1.12
N LEU A 43 -3.58 0.40 -0.16
CA LEU A 43 -4.08 -0.46 -1.22
C LEU A 43 -2.98 -1.43 -1.64
N LEU A 44 -3.29 -2.71 -1.57
CA LEU A 44 -2.43 -3.82 -1.95
C LEU A 44 -2.81 -4.34 -3.33
N ALA A 45 -1.82 -4.39 -4.21
CA ALA A 45 -1.86 -5.08 -5.48
C ALA A 45 -0.61 -5.95 -5.64
N VAL A 46 -0.64 -6.85 -6.61
CA VAL A 46 0.52 -7.68 -6.99
C VAL A 46 0.74 -7.49 -8.48
N ASP A 47 1.99 -7.26 -8.88
CA ASP A 47 2.34 -7.07 -10.30
C ASP A 47 2.48 -8.41 -11.06
N GLU A 48 2.83 -8.34 -12.35
CA GLU A 48 3.03 -9.53 -13.18
C GLU A 48 4.16 -10.47 -12.71
N CYS A 49 5.07 -9.99 -11.87
CA CYS A 49 6.21 -10.72 -11.35
C CYS A 49 5.93 -11.30 -9.95
N GLY A 50 4.74 -11.07 -9.39
CA GLY A 50 4.41 -11.48 -8.03
C GLY A 50 4.92 -10.50 -6.96
N GLN A 51 5.40 -9.31 -7.34
CA GLN A 51 5.88 -8.31 -6.38
C GLN A 51 4.70 -7.58 -5.74
N ILE A 52 4.74 -7.45 -4.41
CA ILE A 52 3.76 -6.68 -3.66
C ILE A 52 3.94 -5.19 -3.96
N MET A 53 2.82 -4.53 -4.25
CA MET A 53 2.72 -3.09 -4.39
C MET A 53 1.75 -2.54 -3.34
N LEU A 54 2.26 -1.70 -2.45
CA LEU A 54 1.44 -0.99 -1.47
C LEU A 54 1.39 0.49 -1.83
N LEU A 55 0.19 1.02 -2.05
CA LEU A 55 -0.05 2.44 -2.28
C LEU A 55 -0.79 3.01 -1.06
N PRO A 56 -0.30 4.07 -0.40
CA PRO A 56 -1.06 4.75 0.65
C PRO A 56 -2.44 5.19 0.14
N ALA A 57 -3.50 4.95 0.91
CA ALA A 57 -4.86 5.30 0.48
C ALA A 57 -5.03 6.81 0.22
N GLU A 58 -4.36 7.65 1.01
CA GLU A 58 -4.29 9.10 0.81
C GLU A 58 -3.67 9.54 -0.51
N ASP A 59 -2.82 8.71 -1.15
CA ASP A 59 -2.24 9.06 -2.44
C ASP A 59 -3.28 8.99 -3.57
N ILE A 60 -4.29 8.12 -3.45
CA ILE A 60 -5.45 8.17 -4.36
C ILE A 60 -6.18 9.50 -4.19
N GLN A 61 -6.47 9.93 -2.97
CA GLN A 61 -7.10 11.23 -2.70
C GLN A 61 -6.28 12.39 -3.27
N ARG A 62 -4.97 12.38 -3.04
CA ARG A 62 -4.07 13.44 -3.50
C ARG A 62 -3.99 13.51 -5.03
N LEU A 63 -4.03 12.37 -5.72
CA LEU A 63 -3.84 12.30 -7.17
C LEU A 63 -5.14 12.39 -7.98
N SER A 64 -6.25 11.88 -7.45
CA SER A 64 -7.54 11.80 -8.15
C SER A 64 -8.62 12.71 -7.58
N GLY A 65 -8.47 13.16 -6.32
CA GLY A 65 -9.53 13.83 -5.58
C GLY A 65 -10.55 12.88 -4.91
N GLU A 66 -10.45 11.57 -5.12
CA GLU A 66 -11.34 10.57 -4.52
C GLU A 66 -10.84 10.06 -3.15
N THR A 67 -11.72 10.04 -2.15
CA THR A 67 -11.43 9.39 -0.87
C THR A 67 -11.61 7.90 -1.03
N VAL A 68 -10.62 7.11 -0.61
CA VAL A 68 -10.76 5.64 -0.58
C VAL A 68 -11.70 5.25 0.55
N ASP A 69 -12.83 4.66 0.20
CA ASP A 69 -13.65 3.86 1.11
C ASP A 69 -13.18 2.40 1.04
N SER A 70 -12.69 1.88 2.16
CA SER A 70 -12.22 0.49 2.26
C SER A 70 -13.28 -0.55 1.89
N SER A 71 -14.57 -0.24 2.06
CA SER A 71 -15.68 -1.15 1.73
C SER A 71 -15.90 -1.30 0.22
N GLU A 72 -15.37 -0.38 -0.60
CA GLU A 72 -15.41 -0.48 -2.06
C GLU A 72 -14.25 -1.30 -2.64
N CYS A 73 -13.28 -1.69 -1.82
CA CYS A 73 -12.17 -2.55 -2.23
C CYS A 73 -12.63 -4.01 -2.37
N ILE A 74 -11.94 -4.80 -3.21
CA ILE A 74 -12.31 -6.20 -3.47
C ILE A 74 -12.26 -7.08 -2.21
N ALA A 75 -11.41 -6.70 -1.26
CA ALA A 75 -11.32 -7.30 0.06
C ALA A 75 -10.65 -6.32 1.04
N ILE A 76 -10.86 -6.58 2.33
CA ILE A 76 -10.17 -5.90 3.43
C ILE A 76 -9.31 -6.93 4.15
N LEU A 77 -8.04 -6.61 4.36
CA LEU A 77 -7.05 -7.41 5.05
C LEU A 77 -6.57 -6.65 6.29
N SER A 78 -6.67 -7.28 7.45
CA SER A 78 -6.15 -6.70 8.68
C SER A 78 -4.63 -6.64 8.65
N ARG A 79 -4.04 -5.74 9.44
CA ARG A 79 -2.58 -5.64 9.56
C ARG A 79 -1.96 -6.97 9.97
N ARG A 80 -2.56 -7.62 10.97
CA ARG A 80 -2.09 -8.91 11.49
C ARG A 80 -2.13 -10.01 10.41
N ALA A 81 -3.19 -10.03 9.60
CA ALA A 81 -3.31 -11.00 8.53
C ALA A 81 -2.29 -10.75 7.42
N PHE A 82 -2.02 -9.48 7.08
CA PHE A 82 -0.95 -9.10 6.16
C PHE A 82 0.43 -9.56 6.68
N ASP A 83 0.78 -9.22 7.92
CA ASP A 83 2.07 -9.57 8.51
C ASP A 83 2.27 -11.09 8.57
N ALA A 84 1.21 -11.86 8.86
CA ALA A 84 1.25 -13.32 8.86
C ALA A 84 1.41 -13.90 7.45
N ALA A 85 0.56 -13.48 6.50
CA ALA A 85 0.52 -14.00 5.14
C ALA A 85 1.81 -13.68 4.35
N PHE A 86 2.40 -12.51 4.60
CA PHE A 86 3.57 -12.01 3.87
C PHE A 86 4.84 -11.96 4.72
N SER A 87 4.89 -12.68 5.84
CA SER A 87 6.02 -12.67 6.79
C SER A 87 7.40 -12.81 6.14
N LYS A 88 7.57 -13.78 5.22
CA LYS A 88 8.83 -13.99 4.49
C LYS A 88 9.14 -12.92 3.46
N TYR A 89 8.11 -12.37 2.83
CA TYR A 89 8.31 -11.23 1.93
C TYR A 89 8.79 -10.01 2.71
N ILE A 90 8.17 -9.71 3.85
CA ILE A 90 8.58 -8.62 4.76
C ILE A 90 10.04 -8.82 5.20
N GLU A 91 10.38 -10.01 5.72
CA GLU A 91 11.74 -10.35 6.17
C GLU A 91 12.82 -10.05 5.11
N TRP A 92 12.53 -10.28 3.83
CA TRP A 92 13.49 -10.04 2.74
C TRP A 92 13.50 -8.60 2.20
N HIS A 93 12.41 -7.85 2.34
CA HIS A 93 12.24 -6.56 1.67
C HIS A 93 12.21 -5.36 2.62
N THR A 94 12.14 -5.56 3.94
CA THR A 94 12.20 -4.48 4.92
C THR A 94 13.53 -4.50 5.66
N PRO A 95 14.42 -3.51 5.45
CA PRO A 95 15.74 -3.47 6.07
C PRO A 95 15.70 -3.16 7.57
N ASP A 96 14.68 -2.46 8.05
CA ASP A 96 14.55 -2.06 9.45
C ASP A 96 13.37 -2.79 10.12
N PRO A 97 13.62 -3.80 10.98
CA PRO A 97 12.55 -4.53 11.66
C PRO A 97 11.83 -3.68 12.73
N SER A 98 12.39 -2.54 13.13
CA SER A 98 11.79 -1.62 14.10
C SER A 98 10.83 -0.60 13.45
N ALA A 99 10.95 -0.40 12.13
CA ALA A 99 10.08 0.49 11.38
C ALA A 99 8.83 -0.22 10.83
N CYS A 100 7.79 0.56 10.51
CA CYS A 100 6.55 0.01 9.98
C CYS A 100 6.77 -0.66 8.61
N ALA A 101 6.55 -1.97 8.53
CA ALA A 101 6.73 -2.76 7.31
C ALA A 101 5.91 -2.22 6.12
N LEU A 102 4.63 -1.90 6.34
CA LEU A 102 3.76 -1.33 5.28
C LEU A 102 4.35 -0.05 4.67
N ARG A 103 5.02 0.78 5.47
CA ARG A 103 5.67 2.02 5.00
C ARG A 103 6.95 1.72 4.23
N GLN A 104 7.78 0.81 4.72
CA GLN A 104 9.00 0.41 4.02
C GLN A 104 8.72 -0.21 2.65
N LEU A 105 7.60 -0.93 2.54
CA LEU A 105 7.13 -1.55 1.30
C LEU A 105 6.28 -0.61 0.42
N SER A 106 5.90 0.56 0.93
CA SER A 106 5.04 1.48 0.17
C SER A 106 5.76 2.07 -1.04
N LEU A 107 5.01 2.22 -2.12
CA LEU A 107 5.48 2.89 -3.33
C LEU A 107 5.61 4.39 -3.06
N ASP A 108 6.70 4.99 -3.52
CA ASP A 108 6.73 6.44 -3.75
C ASP A 108 5.95 6.72 -5.05
N PRO A 109 4.80 7.41 -4.99
CA PRO A 109 3.99 7.70 -6.17
C PRO A 109 4.64 8.74 -7.10
N GLY A 110 5.75 9.38 -6.71
CA GLY A 110 6.47 10.34 -7.53
C GLY A 110 7.01 9.75 -8.84
N CYS A 111 6.96 10.55 -9.91
CA CYS A 111 7.73 10.28 -11.12
C CYS A 111 8.99 11.16 -11.09
N ASN A 112 10.13 10.60 -10.66
CA ASN A 112 11.44 11.29 -10.74
C ASN A 112 12.18 10.91 -12.04
#